data_AF-A0A1P8EF29-F1
#
_entry.id   AF-A0A1P8EF29-F1
#
_cell.length_a   1.000
_cell.length_b   1.000
_cell.length_c   1.000
_cell.angle_alpha   90.00
_cell.angle_beta   90.00
_cell.angle_gamma   90.00
#
_symmetry.space_group_name_H-M   'P 1'
#
loop_
_entity.id
_entity.type
_entity.pdbx_description
1 polymer ?
#
loop_
_entity_poly.entity_id
_entity_poly.type
_entity_poly.pdbx_seq_one_letter_code
_entity_poly.pdbx_strand_id
1 'polypeptide(L)'
;MMQKRYTTPFREFITRDDQGRYHVRLGPQTFSTNWAFTDIRIESENGSVPASERLLKDKPWILRNLKEEVTKQRNKERGQIFSKDCFKRTPYSKNQRIAYNNARSNA
;
A
#
# COMPACT_ATOMS: atom_id res chain seq x y z
N MET A 1 -22.30 -21.13 26.92
CA MET A 1 -22.19 -19.69 26.60
C MET A 1 -21.61 -19.53 25.20
N MET A 2 -22.30 -18.82 24.31
CA MET A 2 -21.77 -18.50 22.98
C MET A 2 -20.80 -17.31 23.13
N GLN A 3 -19.50 -17.57 22.98
CA GLN A 3 -18.47 -16.53 22.97
C GLN A 3 -18.73 -15.59 21.79
N LYS A 4 -19.15 -14.35 22.06
CA LYS A 4 -19.24 -13.30 21.03
C LYS A 4 -17.83 -13.03 20.52
N ARG A 5 -17.50 -13.56 19.33
CA ARG A 5 -16.23 -13.26 18.66
C ARG A 5 -16.34 -11.87 18.04
N TYR A 6 -15.61 -10.91 18.60
CA TYR A 6 -15.39 -9.63 17.91
C TYR A 6 -14.46 -9.92 16.73
N THR A 7 -15.01 -9.99 15.52
CA THR A 7 -14.27 -10.33 14.29
C THR A 7 -13.64 -9.13 13.62
N THR A 8 -13.85 -7.92 14.14
CA THR A 8 -13.32 -6.69 13.54
C THR A 8 -11.79 -6.72 13.59
N PRO A 9 -11.11 -6.67 12.44
CA PRO A 9 -9.65 -6.69 12.42
C PRO A 9 -9.11 -5.42 13.08
N PHE A 10 -8.03 -5.56 13.86
CA PHE A 10 -7.37 -4.42 14.49
C PHE A 10 -6.92 -3.36 13.47
N ARG A 11 -6.64 -3.79 12.24
CA ARG A 11 -6.14 -2.93 11.18
C ARG A 11 -7.02 -3.04 9.96
N GLU A 12 -7.46 -1.88 9.46
CA GLU A 12 -8.36 -1.81 8.33
C GLU A 12 -8.05 -0.59 7.47
N PHE A 13 -7.85 -0.82 6.17
CA PHE A 13 -7.78 0.27 5.21
C PHE A 13 -9.18 0.83 4.98
N ILE A 14 -9.35 2.15 5.14
CA ILE A 14 -10.61 2.85 4.94
C ILE A 14 -10.69 3.35 3.50
N THR A 15 -9.79 4.24 3.12
CA THR A 15 -9.82 4.90 1.81
C THR A 15 -8.47 5.54 1.46
N ARG A 16 -8.34 5.92 0.20
CA ARG A 16 -7.30 6.84 -0.27
C ARG A 16 -7.99 8.13 -0.70
N ASP A 17 -7.61 9.24 -0.10
CA ASP A 17 -8.22 10.54 -0.40
C ASP A 17 -7.69 11.15 -1.70
N ASP A 18 -8.29 12.28 -2.10
CA ASP A 18 -7.92 13.01 -3.32
C ASP A 18 -6.49 13.60 -3.26
N GLN A 19 -5.96 13.78 -2.05
CA GLN A 19 -4.55 14.16 -1.83
C GLN A 19 -3.61 12.96 -1.90
N GLY A 20 -4.14 11.75 -2.13
CA GLY A 20 -3.40 10.51 -2.24
C GLY A 20 -2.91 9.95 -0.89
N ARG A 21 -3.43 10.42 0.24
CA ARG A 21 -3.14 9.88 1.58
C ARG A 21 -3.96 8.63 1.83
N TYR A 22 -3.37 7.67 2.51
CA TYR A 22 -4.01 6.42 2.90
C TYR A 22 -4.56 6.57 4.31
N HIS A 23 -5.87 6.35 4.45
CA HIS A 23 -6.58 6.34 5.72
C HIS A 23 -6.71 4.91 6.21
N VAL A 24 -6.18 4.64 7.40
CA VAL A 24 -6.12 3.31 8.00
C VAL A 24 -6.60 3.39 9.44
N ARG A 25 -7.63 2.60 9.77
CA ARG A 25 -8.09 2.41 11.15
C ARG A 25 -7.18 1.41 11.85
N LEU A 26 -6.63 1.81 12.99
CA LEU A 26 -5.87 0.97 13.90
C LEU A 26 -6.56 0.97 15.26
N GLY A 27 -7.30 -0.10 15.55
CA GLY A 27 -8.16 -0.20 16.73
C GLY A 27 -9.23 0.90 16.72
N PRO A 28 -9.30 1.76 17.75
CA PRO A 28 -10.29 2.83 17.84
C PRO A 28 -9.90 4.10 17.05
N GLN A 29 -8.67 4.19 16.54
CA GLN A 29 -8.12 5.43 16.00
C GLN A 29 -7.84 5.31 14.51
N THR A 30 -8.20 6.34 13.76
CA THR A 30 -7.88 6.44 12.33
C THR A 30 -6.64 7.27 12.14
N PHE A 31 -5.73 6.78 11.32
CA PHE A 31 -4.51 7.46 10.93
C PHE A 31 -4.51 7.70 9.43
N SER A 32 -4.00 8.85 8.99
CA SER A 32 -3.75 9.12 7.58
C SER A 32 -2.27 9.33 7.31
N THR A 33 -1.77 8.81 6.19
CA THR A 33 -0.36 8.96 5.85
C THR A 33 -0.11 8.99 4.35
N ASN A 34 0.97 9.65 3.93
CA ASN A 34 1.48 9.54 2.57
C ASN A 34 2.20 8.20 2.36
N TRP A 35 2.45 7.83 1.09
CA TRP A 35 3.12 6.57 0.75
C TRP A 35 4.55 6.45 1.29
N ALA A 36 5.18 7.57 1.65
CA ALA A 36 6.53 7.63 2.19
C ALA A 36 6.57 7.59 3.74
N PHE A 37 5.41 7.62 4.40
CA PHE A 37 5.28 7.64 5.88
C PHE A 37 6.01 8.80 6.56
N THR A 38 6.22 9.91 5.85
CA THR A 38 6.90 11.11 6.39
C THR A 38 5.93 12.05 7.09
N ASP A 39 4.64 11.96 6.76
CA ASP A 39 3.58 12.71 7.43
C ASP A 39 2.49 11.72 7.85
N ILE A 40 2.40 11.50 9.16
CA ILE A 40 1.39 10.64 9.78
C ILE A 40 0.51 11.55 10.62
N ARG A 41 -0.79 11.48 10.37
CA ARG A 41 -1.80 12.27 11.07
C ARG A 41 -2.80 11.34 11.73
N ILE A 42 -3.40 11.84 12.79
CA ILE A 42 -4.52 11.25 13.48
C ILE A 42 -5.78 11.96 12.99
N GLU A 43 -6.72 11.20 12.47
CA GLU A 43 -8.00 11.71 12.00
C GLU A 43 -9.00 11.77 13.15
N SER A 44 -9.76 12.87 13.21
CA SER A 44 -10.87 13.08 14.13
C SER A 44 -12.03 13.76 13.40
N GLU A 45 -13.21 13.81 14.01
CA GLU A 45 -14.38 14.48 13.43
C GLU A 45 -14.12 15.97 13.12
N ASN A 46 -13.26 16.62 13.92
CA ASN A 46 -12.92 18.04 13.77
C ASN A 46 -11.72 18.29 12.85
N GLY A 47 -11.23 17.26 12.16
CA GLY A 47 -10.08 17.31 11.26
C GLY A 47 -8.89 16.48 11.75
N SER A 48 -7.75 16.69 11.10
CA SER A 48 -6.56 15.86 11.29
C SER A 48 -5.43 16.60 11.99
N VAL A 49 -4.81 15.95 12.98
CA VAL A 49 -3.65 16.48 13.71
C VAL A 49 -2.41 15.63 13.44
N PRO A 50 -1.20 16.21 13.28
CA PRO A 50 0.02 15.43 13.15
C PRO A 50 0.22 14.49 14.35
N ALA A 51 0.55 13.23 14.09
CA ALA A 51 0.95 12.31 15.14
C ALA A 51 2.29 12.77 15.73
N SER A 52 2.36 12.88 17.06
CA SER A 52 3.59 13.34 17.70
C SER A 52 4.71 12.31 17.57
N GLU A 53 5.95 12.77 17.47
CA GLU A 53 7.12 11.88 17.39
C GLU A 53 7.19 10.96 18.61
N ARG A 54 6.85 11.47 19.80
CA ARG A 54 6.76 10.68 21.03
C ARG A 54 5.74 9.55 20.89
N LEU A 55 4.54 9.82 20.38
CA LEU A 55 3.53 8.78 20.16
C LEU A 55 4.04 7.68 19.23
N LEU A 56 4.71 8.06 18.14
CA LEU A 56 5.25 7.10 17.16
C LEU A 56 6.40 6.26 17.74
N LYS A 57 7.22 6.85 18.62
CA LYS A 57 8.28 6.14 19.36
C LYS A 57 7.70 5.20 20.41
N ASP A 58 6.72 5.65 21.18
CA ASP A 58 6.09 4.87 22.25
C ASP A 58 5.23 3.72 21.67
N LYS A 59 4.68 3.90 20.47
CA LYS A 59 3.80 2.94 19.80
C LYS A 59 4.33 2.57 18.40
N PRO A 60 5.45 1.83 18.30
CA PRO A 60 6.07 1.48 17.02
C PRO A 60 5.17 0.62 16.13
N TRP A 61 4.18 -0.05 16.71
CA TRP A 61 3.18 -0.80 15.97
C TRP A 61 2.34 0.08 15.04
N ILE A 62 2.20 1.39 15.28
CA ILE A 62 1.47 2.32 14.39
C ILE A 62 2.14 2.31 13.02
N LEU A 63 3.43 2.66 12.98
CA LEU A 63 4.19 2.74 11.74
C LEU A 63 4.27 1.38 11.04
N ARG A 64 4.48 0.30 11.80
CA ARG A 64 4.50 -1.07 11.23
C ARG A 64 3.19 -1.40 10.51
N ASN A 65 2.07 -1.18 11.16
CA ASN A 65 0.76 -1.49 10.60
C ASN A 65 0.42 -0.61 9.40
N LEU A 66 0.74 0.69 9.46
CA LEU A 66 0.61 1.59 8.31
C LEU A 66 1.42 1.10 7.11
N LYS A 67 2.69 0.71 7.33
CA LYS A 67 3.55 0.17 6.27
C LYS A 67 2.96 -1.06 5.61
N GLU A 68 2.44 -1.98 6.41
CA GLU A 68 1.86 -3.23 5.90
C GLU A 68 0.60 -2.96 5.06
N GLU A 69 -0.36 -2.14 5.52
CA GLU A 69 -1.57 -1.85 4.72
C GLU A 69 -1.27 -1.00 3.49
N VAL A 70 -0.48 0.06 3.63
CA VAL A 70 -0.16 0.92 2.48
C VAL A 70 0.58 0.12 1.41
N THR A 71 1.52 -0.74 1.79
CA THR A 71 2.19 -1.66 0.84
C THR A 71 1.20 -2.60 0.19
N LYS A 72 0.30 -3.20 0.96
CA LYS A 72 -0.73 -4.11 0.44
C LYS A 72 -1.64 -3.41 -0.59
N GLN A 73 -2.13 -2.21 -0.28
CA GLN A 73 -2.96 -1.43 -1.21
C GLN A 73 -2.18 -1.04 -2.46
N ARG A 74 -0.93 -0.57 -2.31
CA ARG A 74 -0.07 -0.23 -3.45
C ARG A 74 0.20 -1.44 -4.35
N ASN A 75 0.43 -2.61 -3.78
CA ASN A 75 0.63 -3.83 -4.55
C ASN A 75 -0.64 -4.22 -5.32
N LYS A 76 -1.82 -4.04 -4.72
CA LYS A 76 -3.10 -4.25 -5.38
C LYS A 76 -3.30 -3.28 -6.54
N GLU A 77 -3.08 -1.98 -6.31
CA GLU A 77 -3.15 -0.94 -7.36
C GLU A 77 -2.16 -1.22 -8.50
N ARG A 78 -0.91 -1.56 -8.17
CA ARG A 78 0.11 -1.94 -9.17
C ARG A 78 -0.32 -3.17 -9.96
N GLY A 79 -0.82 -4.21 -9.29
CA GLY A 79 -1.33 -5.41 -9.95
C GLY A 79 -2.44 -5.08 -10.96
N GLN A 80 -3.36 -4.20 -10.60
CA GLN A 80 -4.41 -3.73 -11.50
C GLN A 80 -3.83 -2.96 -12.70
N ILE A 81 -2.85 -2.07 -12.48
CA ILE A 81 -2.19 -1.35 -13.58
C ILE A 81 -1.47 -2.32 -14.52
N PHE A 82 -0.64 -3.22 -13.99
CA PHE A 82 0.14 -4.17 -14.79
C PHE A 82 -0.70 -5.27 -15.46
N SER A 83 -1.93 -5.49 -14.99
CA SER A 83 -2.88 -6.39 -15.65
C SER A 83 -3.48 -5.82 -16.95
N LYS A 84 -3.42 -4.50 -17.16
CA LYS A 84 -3.93 -3.87 -18.39
C LYS A 84 -3.07 -4.27 -19.59
N ASP A 85 -3.71 -4.42 -20.75
CA ASP A 85 -3.06 -4.88 -21.98
C ASP A 85 -1.86 -4.02 -22.40
N CYS A 86 -1.93 -2.70 -22.21
CA CYS A 86 -0.82 -1.79 -22.51
C CYS A 86 0.45 -2.03 -21.66
N PHE A 87 0.35 -2.77 -20.55
CA PHE A 87 1.48 -3.15 -19.71
C PHE A 87 1.82 -4.64 -19.82
N LYS A 88 1.05 -5.44 -20.58
CA LYS A 88 1.38 -6.85 -20.82
C LYS A 88 2.59 -6.92 -21.74
N ARG A 89 3.66 -7.53 -21.26
CA ARG A 89 4.79 -7.90 -22.11
C ARG A 89 4.38 -9.11 -22.94
N THR A 90 4.22 -8.92 -24.25
CA THR A 90 4.15 -10.04 -25.17
C THR A 90 5.55 -10.67 -25.27
N PRO A 91 5.72 -11.98 -25.04
CA PRO A 91 7.00 -12.63 -25.26
C PRO A 91 7.39 -12.46 -26.72
N TYR A 92 8.69 -12.27 -26.98
CA TYR A 92 9.20 -12.37 -28.35
C TYR A 92 8.80 -13.72 -28.92
N SER A 93 8.33 -13.70 -30.17
CA SER A 93 8.12 -14.93 -30.93
C SER A 93 9.43 -15.72 -31.05
N LYS A 94 9.35 -17.02 -31.35
CA LYS A 94 10.54 -17.87 -31.49
C LYS A 94 11.57 -17.26 -32.44
N ASN A 95 11.12 -16.70 -33.56
CA ASN A 95 11.99 -16.08 -34.56
C ASN A 95 12.60 -14.77 -34.06
N GLN A 96 11.85 -13.95 -33.33
CA GLN A 96 12.37 -12.73 -32.70
C GLN A 96 13.45 -13.05 -31.64
N ARG A 97 13.27 -14.13 -30.86
CA ARG A 97 14.27 -14.58 -29.88
C ARG A 97 15.56 -15.05 -30.56
N ILE A 98 15.43 -15.81 -31.65
CA ILE A 98 16.58 -16.28 -32.44
C ILE A 98 17.32 -15.08 -33.06
N ALA A 99 16.60 -14.14 -33.68
CA ALA A 99 17.20 -12.95 -34.28
C ALA A 99 17.96 -12.09 -33.26
N TYR A 100 17.38 -11.87 -32.07
CA TYR A 100 18.05 -11.13 -30.99
C TYR A 100 19.34 -11.81 -30.53
N ASN A 101 19.32 -13.12 -30.32
CA ASN A 101 20.51 -13.88 -29.91
C ASN A 101 21.59 -13.84 -30.99
N ASN A 102 21.22 -14.02 -32.26
CA ASN A 102 22.15 -13.93 -33.38
C ASN A 102 22.77 -12.52 -33.49
N ALA A 103 21.97 -11.46 -33.32
CA ALA A 103 22.48 -10.09 -33.34
C ALA A 103 23.44 -9.79 -32.17
N ARG A 104 23.16 -10.34 -30.98
CA ARG A 104 24.00 -10.16 -29.79
C ARG A 104 25.33 -10.92 -29.84
N SER A 105 25.36 -12.08 -30.51
CA SER A 105 26.57 -12.88 -30.67
C SER A 105 27.49 -12.42 -31.81
N ASN A 106 26.98 -11.59 -32.72
CA ASN A 106 27.75 -11.03 -33.85
C ASN A 106 28.21 -9.57 -33.59
N ALA A 107 28.03 -9.05 -32.37
CA ALA A 107 28.53 -7.77 -31.89
C ALA A 107 29.76 -8.00 -31.01
#